data_AF-A0A060LUW0-F1
#
_entry.id   AF-A0A060LUW0-F1
#
_cell.length_a   1.000
_cell.length_b   1.000
_cell.length_c   1.000
_cell.angle_alpha   90.00
_cell.angle_beta   90.00
_cell.angle_gamma   90.00
#
_symmetry.space_group_name_H-M   'P 1'
#
loop_
_entity.id
_entity.type
_entity.pdbx_description
1 polymer ?
#
loop_
_entity_poly.entity_id
_entity_poly.type
_entity_poly.pdbx_seq_one_letter_code
_entity_poly.pdbx_strand_id
1 'polypeptide(L)'
;MGEKQQFEVWQEDVAPILSIKKDEFHELGYDRVSTADLWLYIVDKQKKRKTFMPFYAFVDELLSIKPQDYMTWLTVNTYKEPIDWFKEFEAATETKGIDS
;
A
#
# COMPACT_ATOMS: atom_id res chain seq x y z
N MET A 1 6.92 -26.37 0.67
CA MET A 1 5.63 -25.73 0.36
C MET A 1 5.55 -24.53 1.27
N GLY A 2 5.74 -23.31 0.76
CA GLY A 2 5.73 -22.12 1.62
C GLY A 2 4.32 -21.93 2.17
N GLU A 3 4.16 -21.93 3.48
CA GLU A 3 2.88 -21.60 4.11
C GLU A 3 2.44 -20.23 3.60
N LYS A 4 1.23 -20.16 3.02
CA LYS A 4 0.65 -18.89 2.61
C LYS A 4 0.49 -18.04 3.86
N GLN A 5 1.22 -16.93 3.93
CA GLN A 5 1.12 -15.99 5.04
C GLN A 5 -0.32 -15.49 5.14
N GLN A 6 -0.88 -15.53 6.35
CA GLN A 6 -2.27 -15.19 6.65
C GLN A 6 -2.37 -13.76 7.17
N PHE A 7 -1.76 -12.77 6.50
CA PHE A 7 -1.81 -11.41 7.05
C PHE A 7 -3.24 -10.88 7.10
N GLU A 8 -4.08 -11.23 6.13
CA GLU A 8 -5.47 -10.78 6.07
C GLU A 8 -6.28 -11.14 7.34
N VAL A 9 -6.00 -12.27 8.00
CA VAL A 9 -6.75 -12.67 9.20
C VAL A 9 -6.39 -11.84 10.43
N TRP A 10 -5.24 -11.16 10.43
CA TRP A 10 -4.76 -10.35 11.55
C TRP A 10 -5.16 -8.87 11.45
N GLN A 11 -5.85 -8.46 10.39
CA GLN A 11 -6.15 -7.05 10.16
C GLN A 11 -6.95 -6.43 11.32
N GLU A 12 -7.94 -7.15 11.84
CA GLU A 12 -8.74 -6.71 12.98
C GLU A 12 -7.92 -6.63 14.26
N ASP A 13 -7.06 -7.63 14.52
CA ASP A 13 -6.21 -7.70 15.71
C ASP A 13 -5.23 -6.53 15.80
N VAL A 14 -4.71 -6.06 14.64
CA VAL A 14 -3.74 -4.96 14.59
C VAL A 14 -4.36 -3.59 14.33
N ALA A 15 -5.69 -3.48 14.19
CA ALA A 15 -6.37 -2.21 13.94
C ALA A 15 -6.02 -1.10 14.97
N PRO A 16 -5.90 -1.38 16.28
CA PRO A 16 -5.47 -0.37 17.25
C PRO A 16 -4.04 0.13 16.99
N ILE A 17 -3.14 -0.77 16.57
CA ILE A 17 -1.74 -0.46 16.26
C ILE A 17 -1.66 0.42 15.01
N LEU A 18 -2.45 0.11 13.98
CA LEU A 18 -2.57 0.93 12.79
C LEU A 18 -3.06 2.34 13.10
N SER A 19 -4.02 2.49 14.03
CA SER A 19 -4.48 3.80 14.48
C SER A 19 -3.36 4.60 15.15
N ILE A 20 -2.68 3.99 16.12
CA ILE A 20 -1.55 4.62 16.83
C ILE A 20 -0.47 5.04 15.83
N LYS A 21 -0.15 4.16 14.87
CA LYS A 21 0.88 4.46 13.86
C LYS A 21 0.45 5.57 12.91
N LYS A 22 -0.84 5.62 12.54
CA LYS A 22 -1.40 6.73 11.75
C LYS A 22 -1.31 8.05 12.53
N ASP A 23 -1.62 8.04 13.81
CA ASP A 23 -1.52 9.24 14.66
C ASP A 23 -0.04 9.70 14.78
N GLU A 24 0.91 8.79 14.95
CA GLU A 24 2.36 9.11 14.92
C GLU A 24 2.77 9.77 13.59
N PHE A 25 2.27 9.28 12.45
CA PHE A 25 2.51 9.88 11.15
C PHE A 25 1.94 11.30 11.05
N HIS A 26 0.74 11.53 11.59
CA HIS A 26 0.10 12.84 11.62
C HIS A 26 0.88 13.82 12.50
N GLU A 27 1.38 13.38 13.66
CA GLU A 27 2.25 14.19 14.53
C GLU A 27 3.55 14.62 13.83
N LEU A 28 4.03 13.82 12.87
CA LEU A 28 5.20 14.12 12.05
C LEU A 28 4.87 14.94 10.77
N GLY A 29 3.63 15.37 10.59
CA GLY A 29 3.17 16.20 9.47
C GLY A 29 2.70 15.43 8.24
N TYR A 30 2.45 14.13 8.34
CA TYR A 30 1.94 13.28 7.26
C TYR A 30 0.41 13.07 7.35
N ASP A 31 -0.35 14.16 7.47
CA ASP A 31 -1.80 14.16 7.78
C ASP A 31 -2.69 13.37 6.79
N ARG A 32 -2.20 13.14 5.57
CA ARG A 32 -2.96 12.43 4.53
C ARG A 32 -2.90 10.91 4.67
N VAL A 33 -2.03 10.38 5.51
CA VAL A 33 -1.85 8.94 5.67
C VAL A 33 -3.05 8.35 6.40
N SER A 34 -3.64 7.28 5.86
CA SER A 34 -4.72 6.53 6.47
C SER A 34 -4.25 5.18 7.03
N THR A 35 -5.06 4.58 7.91
CA THR A 35 -4.82 3.21 8.38
C THR A 35 -4.86 2.18 7.24
N ALA A 36 -5.67 2.44 6.21
CA ALA A 36 -5.73 1.61 5.01
C ALA A 36 -4.44 1.68 4.19
N ASP A 37 -3.81 2.85 4.08
CA ASP A 37 -2.54 3.00 3.37
C ASP A 37 -1.42 2.26 4.10
N LEU A 38 -1.35 2.39 5.43
CA LEU A 38 -0.37 1.68 6.26
C LEU A 38 -0.56 0.16 6.19
N TRP A 39 -1.81 -0.30 6.16
CA TRP A 39 -2.15 -1.70 5.94
C TRP A 39 -1.67 -2.22 4.58
N LEU A 40 -1.96 -1.48 3.51
CA LEU A 40 -1.53 -1.84 2.16
C LEU A 40 -0.01 -1.90 2.06
N TYR A 41 0.68 -0.91 2.63
CA TYR A 41 2.14 -0.85 2.69
C TYR A 41 2.72 -2.07 3.38
N ILE A 42 2.27 -2.38 4.60
CA ILE A 42 2.87 -3.46 5.39
C ILE A 42 2.62 -4.82 4.73
N VAL A 43 1.40 -5.06 4.22
CA VAL A 43 1.09 -6.32 3.53
C VAL A 43 1.93 -6.49 2.26
N ASP A 44 2.12 -5.43 1.45
CA ASP A 44 3.01 -5.49 0.27
C ASP A 44 4.47 -5.75 0.66
N LYS A 45 4.95 -5.10 1.72
CA LYS A 45 6.30 -5.32 2.27
C LYS A 45 6.49 -6.79 2.65
N GLN A 46 5.50 -7.37 3.33
CA GLN A 46 5.61 -8.73 3.86
C GLN A 46 5.39 -9.83 2.81
N LYS A 47 4.58 -9.58 1.77
CA LYS A 47 4.40 -10.51 0.63
C LYS A 47 5.71 -10.92 -0.06
N LYS A 48 6.75 -10.09 0.04
CA LYS A 48 8.08 -10.37 -0.53
C LYS A 48 8.89 -11.38 0.30
N ARG A 49 8.43 -11.72 1.51
CA ARG A 49 9.13 -12.64 2.43
C ARG A 49 8.84 -14.09 2.05
N LYS A 50 9.87 -14.93 2.13
CA LYS A 50 9.78 -16.38 1.79
C LYS A 50 9.56 -17.27 3.01
N THR A 51 9.61 -16.71 4.22
CA THR A 51 9.57 -17.43 5.49
C THR A 51 8.31 -17.12 6.27
N PHE A 52 7.89 -18.08 7.10
CA PHE A 52 6.85 -17.87 8.09
C PHE A 52 7.19 -16.67 8.98
N MET A 53 6.17 -15.89 9.32
CA MET A 53 6.28 -14.74 10.21
C MET A 53 5.32 -14.94 11.37
N PRO A 54 5.81 -15.01 12.62
CA PRO A 54 4.92 -15.04 13.78
C PRO A 54 4.25 -13.68 14.00
N PHE A 55 3.07 -13.69 14.62
CA PHE A 55 2.28 -12.48 14.87
C PHE A 55 3.05 -11.37 15.60
N TYR A 56 3.81 -11.71 16.65
CA TYR A 56 4.59 -10.71 17.41
C TYR A 56 5.61 -9.98 16.51
N ALA A 57 6.21 -10.68 15.55
CA ALA A 57 7.16 -10.08 14.61
C ALA A 57 6.45 -9.20 13.59
N PHE A 58 5.20 -9.53 13.24
CA PHE A 58 4.36 -8.68 12.38
C PHE A 58 3.98 -7.38 13.08
N VAL A 59 3.61 -7.45 14.36
CA VAL A 59 3.38 -6.29 15.21
C VAL A 59 4.63 -5.42 15.32
N ASP A 60 5.81 -6.02 15.53
CA ASP A 60 7.09 -5.29 15.57
C ASP A 60 7.38 -4.55 14.26
N GLU A 61 7.10 -5.18 13.11
CA GLU A 61 7.27 -4.56 11.79
C GLU A 61 6.30 -3.38 11.58
N LEU A 62 5.06 -3.48 12.05
CA LEU A 62 4.06 -2.41 12.03
C LEU A 62 4.51 -1.20 12.86
N LEU A 63 4.99 -1.44 14.07
CA LEU A 63 5.49 -0.38 14.95
C LEU A 63 6.78 0.25 14.42
N SER A 64 7.57 -0.53 13.68
CA SER A 64 8.84 -0.08 13.09
C SER A 64 8.68 0.65 11.74
N ILE A 65 7.47 0.87 11.24
CA ILE A 65 7.25 1.62 9.99
C ILE A 65 7.82 3.04 10.14
N LYS A 66 8.63 3.46 9.17
CA LYS A 66 9.18 4.82 9.10
C LYS A 66 8.50 5.61 7.99
N PRO A 67 8.20 6.89 8.19
CA PRO A 67 7.63 7.72 7.12
C PRO A 67 8.46 7.72 5.84
N GLN A 68 9.80 7.77 5.96
CA GLN A 68 10.69 7.74 4.79
C GLN A 68 10.54 6.46 3.94
N ASP A 69 10.44 5.29 4.58
CA ASP A 69 10.29 4.02 3.89
C ASP A 69 8.89 3.90 3.26
N TYR A 70 7.86 4.37 3.97
CA TYR A 70 6.50 4.45 3.45
C TYR A 70 6.41 5.38 2.23
N MET A 71 6.97 6.58 2.29
CA MET A 71 6.95 7.54 1.18
C MET A 71 7.71 7.04 -0.05
N THR A 72 8.83 6.34 0.17
CA THR A 72 9.59 5.71 -0.92
C THR A 72 8.73 4.64 -1.62
N TRP A 73 8.07 3.78 -0.83
CA TRP A 73 7.15 2.77 -1.36
C TRP A 73 5.95 3.38 -2.09
N LEU A 74 5.34 4.42 -1.51
CA LEU A 74 4.18 5.11 -2.08
C LEU A 74 4.55 5.69 -3.44
N THR A 75 5.67 6.41 -3.52
CA THR A 75 6.19 6.98 -4.77
C THR A 75 6.34 5.89 -5.85
N VAL A 76 7.00 4.78 -5.53
CA VAL A 76 7.20 3.66 -6.47
C VAL A 76 5.87 3.03 -6.90
N ASN A 77 4.90 2.90 -6.00
CA ASN A 77 3.63 2.25 -6.29
C ASN A 77 2.59 3.16 -6.97
N THR A 78 2.61 4.47 -6.74
CA THR A 78 1.76 5.43 -7.47
C THR A 78 2.11 5.46 -8.97
N TYR A 79 3.37 5.19 -9.35
CA TYR A 79 3.74 5.02 -10.76
C TYR A 79 3.33 3.67 -11.37
N LYS A 80 2.85 2.71 -10.56
CA LYS A 80 2.37 1.40 -11.05
C LYS A 80 0.91 1.40 -11.46
N GLU A 81 0.15 2.44 -11.12
CA GLU A 81 -1.12 2.72 -11.78
C GLU A 81 -0.85 3.72 -12.91
N PRO A 82 -0.54 3.27 -14.13
CA PRO A 82 -0.69 4.15 -15.26
C PRO A 82 -2.17 4.51 -15.30
N ILE A 83 -2.50 5.77 -15.00
CA ILE A 83 -3.64 6.40 -15.65
C ILE A 83 -3.41 6.10 -17.12
N ASP A 84 -4.23 5.23 -17.71
CA ASP A 84 -4.11 4.78 -19.10
C ASP A 84 -4.60 5.92 -20.01
N TRP A 85 -4.01 7.10 -19.83
CA TRP A 85 -4.26 8.29 -20.62
C TRP A 85 -3.97 8.03 -22.09
N PHE A 86 -3.09 7.05 -22.38
CA PHE A 86 -2.86 6.52 -23.72
C PHE A 86 -4.11 5.85 -24.28
N LYS A 87 -4.79 4.97 -23.54
CA LYS A 87 -6.11 4.44 -23.96
C LYS A 87 -7.16 5.52 -24.14
N GLU A 88 -7.23 6.49 -23.23
CA GLU A 88 -8.19 7.61 -23.35
C GLU A 88 -7.89 8.48 -24.59
N PHE A 89 -6.60 8.69 -24.91
CA PHE A 89 -6.14 9.40 -26.09
C PHE A 89 -6.45 8.64 -27.40
N GLU A 90 -6.16 7.34 -27.46
CA GLU A 90 -6.47 6.50 -28.63
C GLU A 90 -7.98 6.51 -28.93
N ALA A 91 -8.82 6.31 -27.92
CA ALA A 91 -10.28 6.36 -28.06
C ALA A 91 -10.81 7.72 -28.55
N ALA A 92 -10.17 8.84 -28.14
CA ALA A 92 -10.55 10.18 -28.58
C ALA A 92 -10.15 10.48 -30.04
N THR A 93 -9.15 9.77 -30.58
CA THR A 93 -8.69 9.96 -31.97
C THR A 93 -9.44 9.09 -32.98
N GLU A 94 -10.00 7.96 -32.55
CA GLU A 94 -10.70 7.00 -33.41
C GLU A 94 -12.10 7.50 -33.85
N THR A 95 -12.69 8.45 -33.13
CA THR A 95 -14.03 9.01 -33.43
C THR A 95 -14.05 10.09 -34.52
N LYS A 96 -12.90 10.50 -35.08
CA LYS A 96 -12.81 11.51 -36.16
C LYS A 96 -12.56 10.93 -37.56
N GLY A 97 -12.92 9.67 -37.80
CA GLY A 97 -12.69 8.97 -39.07
C GLY A 97 -13.94 8.49 -39.82
N ILE A 98 -15.15 8.91 -39.44
CA ILE A 98 -16.39 8.56 -40.16
C ILE A 98 -17.25 9.81 -40.28
N ASP A 99 -16.85 10.72 -41.18
CA ASP A 99 -17.75 11.59 -41.94
C ASP A 99 -16.90 12.44 -42.89
N SER A 100 -16.68 11.93 -44.11
CA SER A 100 -16.30 12.68 -45.31
C SER A 100 -16.60 11.83 -46.55
#